data_AF-A0A3Q0FFM9-F1
#
_entry.id   AF-A0A3Q0FFM9-F1
#
_cell.length_a   1.000
_cell.length_b   1.000
_cell.length_c   1.000
_cell.angle_alpha   90.00
_cell.angle_beta   90.00
_cell.angle_gamma   90.00
#
_symmetry.space_group_name_H-M   'P 1'
#
loop_
_entity.id
_entity.type
_entity.pdbx_description
1 polymer ?
#
loop_
_entity_poly.entity_id
_entity_poly.type
_entity_poly.pdbx_seq_one_letter_code
_entity_poly.pdbx_strand_id
1 'polypeptide(L)'
;MKNFVRLNVSYISSPEAGFLRSIRTLINPKTTKLVFRFPENEEVDPSTNQSYASLLKNLTSIKTFASGILVPKDYIWPVDPKSHYLQPHTSLVSNAHTVGLEVFASTFVNDIPISYDPVSEHLSFIENGNFSVDSVLSDFPLTSSAAIGYTRV
;
A
#
# COMPACT_ATOMS: atom_id res chain seq x y z
N MET A 1 31.05 -19.45 -17.91
CA MET A 1 29.69 -19.70 -17.35
C MET A 1 29.26 -18.47 -16.56
N LYS A 2 28.19 -17.78 -16.98
CA LYS A 2 27.61 -16.70 -16.17
C LYS A 2 26.83 -17.35 -15.04
N ASN A 3 27.31 -17.20 -13.81
CA ASN A 3 26.55 -17.55 -12.61
C ASN A 3 25.40 -16.55 -12.49
N PHE A 4 24.21 -16.95 -12.92
CA PHE A 4 23.01 -16.18 -12.62
C PHE A 4 22.73 -16.31 -11.13
N VAL A 5 22.91 -15.22 -10.39
CA VAL A 5 22.43 -15.11 -9.03
C VAL A 5 20.92 -15.33 -9.08
N ARG A 6 20.43 -16.41 -8.46
CA ARG A 6 19.00 -16.62 -8.26
C ARG A 6 18.54 -15.61 -7.20
N LEU A 7 18.01 -14.48 -7.66
CA LEU A 7 17.33 -13.53 -6.78
C LEU A 7 15.99 -14.13 -6.35
N ASN A 8 15.83 -14.37 -5.06
CA ASN A 8 14.54 -14.72 -4.50
C ASN A 8 13.74 -13.42 -4.30
N VAL A 9 12.85 -13.12 -5.24
CA VAL A 9 12.04 -11.90 -5.22
C VAL A 9 10.78 -12.16 -4.39
N SER A 10 10.71 -11.55 -3.20
CA SER A 10 9.56 -11.72 -2.29
C SER A 10 8.35 -10.89 -2.70
N TYR A 11 8.55 -9.74 -3.34
CA TYR A 11 7.49 -8.80 -3.73
C TYR A 11 7.71 -8.29 -5.15
N ILE A 12 6.63 -8.23 -5.93
CA ILE A 12 6.58 -7.53 -7.22
C ILE A 12 5.37 -6.61 -7.18
N SER A 13 5.60 -5.31 -7.35
CA SER A 13 4.53 -4.31 -7.39
C SER A 13 4.35 -3.71 -8.78
N SER A 14 3.12 -3.43 -9.19
CA SER A 14 2.83 -2.70 -10.42
C SER A 14 1.51 -1.94 -10.30
N PRO A 15 1.38 -0.75 -10.94
CA PRO A 15 0.10 -0.07 -11.07
C PRO A 15 -0.79 -0.65 -12.18
N GLU A 16 -0.29 -1.55 -13.04
CA GLU A 16 -1.05 -2.10 -14.15
C GLU A 16 -1.63 -3.48 -13.82
N ALA A 17 -2.96 -3.61 -13.78
CA ALA A 17 -3.61 -4.87 -13.40
C ALA A 17 -3.36 -6.00 -14.43
N GLY A 18 -3.34 -5.65 -15.72
CA GLY A 18 -3.03 -6.56 -16.82
C GLY A 18 -1.64 -7.16 -16.70
N PHE A 19 -0.66 -6.36 -16.32
CA PHE A 19 0.69 -6.85 -16.02
C PHE A 19 0.69 -7.84 -14.85
N LEU A 20 0.06 -7.51 -13.71
CA LEU A 20 0.02 -8.43 -12.57
C LEU A 20 -0.71 -9.74 -12.91
N ARG A 21 -1.79 -9.67 -13.68
CA ARG A 21 -2.51 -10.86 -14.20
C ARG A 21 -1.61 -11.72 -15.07
N SER A 22 -0.84 -11.12 -15.97
CA SER A 22 0.02 -11.85 -16.90
C SER A 22 1.16 -12.57 -16.19
N ILE A 23 1.79 -11.94 -15.19
CA ILE A 23 2.90 -12.54 -14.45
C ILE A 23 2.45 -13.52 -13.37
N ARG A 24 1.21 -13.42 -12.87
CA ARG A 24 0.70 -14.35 -11.83
C ARG A 24 0.76 -15.81 -12.26
N THR A 25 0.65 -16.11 -13.54
CA THR A 25 0.76 -17.47 -14.09
C THR A 25 2.22 -17.95 -14.18
N LEU A 26 3.19 -17.04 -14.09
CA LEU A 26 4.62 -17.29 -14.27
C LEU A 26 5.39 -17.40 -12.94
N ILE A 27 4.78 -17.04 -11.81
CA ILE A 27 5.43 -17.00 -10.51
C ILE A 27 4.80 -17.97 -9.50
N ASN A 28 5.54 -18.31 -8.45
CA ASN A 28 5.00 -19.05 -7.31
C ASN A 28 4.42 -18.08 -6.26
N PRO A 29 3.09 -18.04 -6.07
CA PRO A 29 2.45 -17.11 -5.14
C PRO A 29 2.77 -17.40 -3.66
N LYS A 30 3.35 -18.57 -3.33
CA LYS A 30 3.81 -18.89 -1.97
C LYS A 30 5.13 -18.21 -1.62
N THR A 31 5.93 -17.85 -2.61
CA THR A 31 7.26 -17.23 -2.42
C THR A 31 7.31 -15.79 -2.86
N THR A 32 6.45 -15.39 -3.80
CA THR A 32 6.42 -14.05 -4.37
C THR A 32 5.01 -13.48 -4.28
N LYS A 33 4.86 -12.36 -3.56
CA LYS A 33 3.61 -11.62 -3.44
C LYS A 33 3.50 -10.58 -4.54
N LEU A 34 2.34 -10.52 -5.20
CA LEU A 34 2.02 -9.46 -6.15
C LEU A 34 1.29 -8.33 -5.42
N VAL A 35 1.72 -7.10 -5.62
CA VAL A 35 1.14 -5.91 -4.96
C VAL A 35 0.61 -4.96 -6.02
N PHE A 36 -0.69 -4.68 -5.98
CA PHE A 36 -1.31 -3.71 -6.88
C PHE A 36 -1.11 -2.29 -6.33
N ARG A 37 -0.40 -1.45 -7.07
CA ARG A 37 -0.03 -0.10 -6.63
C ARG A 37 -1.03 0.93 -7.14
N PHE A 38 -1.58 1.73 -6.23
CA PHE A 38 -2.40 2.87 -6.55
C PHE A 38 -1.51 4.12 -6.66
N PRO A 39 -1.65 4.92 -7.73
CA PRO A 39 -0.98 6.22 -7.82
C PRO A 39 -1.62 7.25 -6.89
N GLU A 40 -0.91 8.34 -6.64
CA GLU A 40 -1.39 9.48 -5.84
C GLU A 40 -2.54 10.23 -6.51
N ASN A 41 -2.42 10.47 -7.81
CA ASN A 41 -3.40 11.21 -8.59
C ASN A 41 -4.38 10.26 -9.29
N GLU A 42 -5.59 10.75 -9.58
CA GLU A 42 -6.60 9.97 -10.29
C GLU A 42 -6.19 9.72 -11.74
N GLU A 43 -5.63 8.54 -11.97
CA GLU A 43 -5.30 8.02 -13.28
C GLU A 43 -6.23 6.85 -13.66
N VAL A 44 -6.09 6.41 -14.91
CA VAL A 44 -6.75 5.23 -15.46
C VAL A 44 -5.70 4.13 -15.58
N ASP A 45 -6.03 2.91 -15.17
CA ASP A 45 -5.20 1.75 -15.46
C ASP A 45 -5.30 1.44 -16.97
N PRO A 46 -4.19 1.55 -17.73
CA PRO A 46 -4.20 1.39 -19.19
C PRO A 46 -4.63 0.00 -19.65
N SER A 47 -4.50 -1.01 -18.79
CA SER A 47 -4.85 -2.40 -19.13
C SER A 47 -6.33 -2.73 -18.97
N THR A 48 -7.05 -1.96 -18.14
CA THR A 48 -8.47 -2.19 -17.84
C THR A 48 -9.37 -1.05 -18.31
N ASN A 49 -8.78 0.10 -18.65
CA ASN A 49 -9.46 1.34 -18.99
C ASN A 49 -10.47 1.79 -17.89
N GLN A 50 -10.17 1.45 -16.63
CA GLN A 50 -10.93 1.84 -15.45
C GLN A 50 -10.09 2.77 -14.58
N SER A 51 -10.73 3.75 -13.93
CA SER A 51 -10.03 4.57 -12.95
C SER A 51 -9.61 3.75 -11.74
N TYR A 52 -8.48 4.11 -11.12
CA TYR A 52 -8.05 3.46 -9.88
C TYR A 52 -9.10 3.57 -8.76
N ALA A 53 -9.83 4.69 -8.68
CA ALA A 53 -10.96 4.84 -7.76
C ALA A 53 -12.10 3.83 -8.02
N SER A 54 -12.35 3.47 -9.28
CA SER A 54 -13.32 2.43 -9.63
C SER A 54 -12.80 1.04 -9.26
N LEU A 55 -11.53 0.75 -9.57
CA LEU A 55 -10.89 -0.52 -9.22
C LEU A 55 -10.87 -0.77 -7.71
N LEU A 56 -10.60 0.27 -6.92
CA LEU A 56 -10.57 0.20 -5.45
C LEU A 56 -11.91 -0.24 -4.84
N LYS A 57 -13.04 0.04 -5.51
CA LYS A 57 -14.38 -0.39 -5.05
C LYS A 57 -14.62 -1.89 -5.21
N ASN A 58 -13.75 -2.62 -5.93
CA ASN A 58 -13.88 -4.04 -6.18
C ASN A 58 -12.62 -4.82 -5.73
N LEU A 59 -12.39 -4.84 -4.42
CA LEU A 59 -11.25 -5.53 -3.80
C LEU A 59 -11.25 -7.05 -4.08
N THR A 60 -12.42 -7.67 -4.22
CA THR A 60 -12.55 -9.09 -4.60
C THR A 60 -11.93 -9.35 -5.98
N SER A 61 -12.17 -8.45 -6.95
CA SER A 61 -11.53 -8.53 -8.27
C SER A 61 -10.00 -8.38 -8.16
N ILE A 62 -9.52 -7.45 -7.34
CA ILE A 62 -8.07 -7.25 -7.11
C ILE A 62 -7.42 -8.52 -6.53
N LYS A 63 -8.08 -9.18 -5.57
CA LYS A 63 -7.59 -10.43 -4.97
C LYS A 63 -7.36 -11.56 -5.99
N THR A 64 -8.05 -11.53 -7.13
CA THR A 64 -7.86 -12.52 -8.20
C THR A 64 -6.49 -12.42 -8.89
N PHE A 65 -5.77 -11.31 -8.72
CA PHE A 65 -4.44 -11.12 -9.31
C PHE A 65 -3.36 -10.58 -8.35
N ALA A 66 -3.73 -10.05 -7.19
CA ALA A 66 -2.78 -9.52 -6.20
C ALA A 66 -2.92 -10.20 -4.83
N SER A 67 -1.82 -10.20 -4.08
CA SER A 67 -1.75 -10.59 -2.67
C SER A 67 -1.97 -9.40 -1.73
N GLY A 68 -1.72 -8.18 -2.19
CA GLY A 68 -1.98 -6.95 -1.44
C GLY A 68 -2.11 -5.72 -2.33
N ILE A 69 -2.40 -4.59 -1.70
CA ILE A 69 -2.52 -3.27 -2.34
C ILE A 69 -1.53 -2.30 -1.69
N LEU A 70 -0.92 -1.43 -2.49
CA LEU A 70 -0.10 -0.32 -2.04
C LEU A 70 -0.83 0.98 -2.35
N VAL A 71 -1.24 1.73 -1.32
CA VAL A 71 -2.08 2.93 -1.46
C VAL A 71 -1.44 4.15 -0.81
N PRO A 72 -1.59 5.35 -1.37
CA PRO A 72 -1.27 6.59 -0.68
C PRO A 72 -2.01 6.67 0.66
N LYS A 73 -1.37 7.21 1.71
CA LYS A 73 -1.97 7.26 3.06
C LYS A 73 -3.33 7.97 3.09
N ASP A 74 -3.57 8.93 2.20
CA ASP A 74 -4.80 9.70 2.09
C ASP A 74 -6.02 8.86 1.63
N TYR A 75 -5.80 7.67 1.03
CA TYR A 75 -6.87 6.73 0.71
C TYR A 75 -7.44 6.05 1.97
N ILE A 76 -6.60 5.96 3.02
CA ILE A 76 -6.95 5.39 4.32
C ILE A 76 -7.43 6.49 5.25
N TRP A 77 -6.70 7.61 5.32
CA TRP A 77 -7.01 8.72 6.20
C TRP A 77 -7.03 10.05 5.42
N PRO A 78 -8.18 10.42 4.83
CA PRO A 78 -8.24 11.55 3.91
C PRO A 78 -8.01 12.89 4.59
N VAL A 79 -7.48 13.86 3.84
CA VAL A 79 -7.40 15.26 4.25
C VAL A 79 -8.38 16.08 3.42
N ASP A 80 -9.18 16.92 4.07
CA ASP A 80 -10.07 17.82 3.35
C ASP A 80 -9.26 18.87 2.58
N PRO A 81 -9.46 19.03 1.26
CA PRO A 81 -8.60 19.85 0.42
C PRO A 81 -8.77 21.36 0.66
N LYS A 82 -9.82 21.80 1.36
CA LYS A 82 -10.10 23.22 1.61
C LYS A 82 -9.58 23.68 2.96
N SER A 83 -9.82 22.87 3.99
CA SER A 83 -9.48 23.16 5.37
C SER A 83 -8.16 22.56 5.81
N HIS A 84 -7.62 21.60 5.03
CA HIS A 84 -6.45 20.80 5.37
C HIS A 84 -6.60 20.01 6.68
N TYR A 85 -7.83 19.79 7.13
CA TYR A 85 -8.11 18.96 8.29
C TYR A 85 -8.29 17.50 7.91
N LEU A 86 -7.73 16.65 8.77
CA LEU A 86 -7.89 15.22 8.68
C LEU A 86 -9.36 14.82 8.83
N GLN A 87 -9.85 13.99 7.91
CA GLN A 87 -11.20 13.43 7.92
C GLN A 87 -11.23 12.12 8.72
N PRO A 88 -12.41 11.55 9.02
CA PRO A 88 -12.47 10.19 9.55
C PRO A 88 -11.79 9.19 8.61
N HIS A 89 -11.10 8.20 9.16
CA HIS A 89 -10.49 7.15 8.37
C HIS A 89 -11.54 6.35 7.60
N THR A 90 -11.15 5.79 6.46
CA THR A 90 -12.02 4.95 5.63
C THR A 90 -12.06 3.51 6.17
N SER A 91 -12.96 2.69 5.61
CA SER A 91 -13.02 1.24 5.86
C SER A 91 -12.11 0.42 4.93
N LEU A 92 -11.23 1.08 4.15
CA LEU A 92 -10.41 0.43 3.14
C LEU A 92 -9.58 -0.73 3.70
N VAL A 93 -8.90 -0.51 4.83
CA VAL A 93 -8.02 -1.51 5.45
C VAL A 93 -8.81 -2.75 5.87
N SER A 94 -9.89 -2.56 6.64
CA SER A 94 -10.73 -3.66 7.12
C SER A 94 -11.41 -4.42 5.97
N ASN A 95 -11.85 -3.73 4.91
CA ASN A 95 -12.46 -4.35 3.74
C ASN A 95 -11.44 -5.16 2.92
N ALA A 96 -10.20 -4.67 2.79
CA ALA A 96 -9.11 -5.38 2.14
C ALA A 96 -8.74 -6.66 2.90
N HIS A 97 -8.61 -6.56 4.23
CA HIS A 97 -8.35 -7.71 5.09
C HIS A 97 -9.46 -8.76 5.02
N THR A 98 -10.72 -8.34 4.93
CA THR A 98 -11.87 -9.26 4.78
C THR A 98 -11.77 -10.14 3.54
N VAL A 99 -11.19 -9.63 2.45
CA VAL A 99 -10.92 -10.42 1.22
C VAL A 99 -9.50 -11.01 1.18
N GLY A 100 -8.75 -10.88 2.28
CA GLY A 100 -7.38 -11.39 2.42
C GLY A 100 -6.33 -10.65 1.60
N LEU A 101 -6.54 -9.36 1.30
CA LEU A 101 -5.52 -8.48 0.74
C LEU A 101 -4.73 -7.80 1.86
N GLU A 102 -3.41 -7.87 1.80
CA GLU A 102 -2.53 -7.02 2.63
C GLU A 102 -2.62 -5.57 2.17
N VAL A 103 -2.48 -4.62 3.09
CA VAL A 103 -2.49 -3.18 2.81
C VAL A 103 -1.15 -2.57 3.18
N PHE A 104 -0.51 -1.97 2.18
CA PHE A 104 0.70 -1.20 2.32
C PHE A 104 0.37 0.29 2.16
N ALA A 105 0.70 1.12 3.15
CA ALA A 105 0.52 2.57 3.05
C ALA A 105 1.79 3.24 2.51
N SER A 106 1.67 4.19 1.59
CA SER A 106 2.79 4.98 1.06
C SER A 106 2.62 6.48 1.35
N THR A 107 3.50 7.30 0.77
CA THR A 107 3.46 8.78 0.77
C THR A 107 3.67 9.42 2.14
N PHE A 108 4.44 8.74 2.99
CA PHE A 108 5.00 9.33 4.21
C PHE A 108 6.18 10.23 3.85
N VAL A 109 6.06 11.51 4.19
CA VAL A 109 7.06 12.55 3.99
C VAL A 109 7.63 12.95 5.35
N ASN A 110 8.90 13.35 5.42
CA ASN A 110 9.58 13.81 6.66
C ASN A 110 10.40 15.10 6.46
N ASP A 111 10.43 15.62 5.25
CA ASP A 111 11.30 16.70 4.77
C ASP A 111 10.57 18.04 4.67
N ILE A 112 9.31 18.10 5.12
CA ILE A 112 8.52 19.32 5.19
C ILE A 112 8.78 20.01 6.53
N PRO A 113 9.18 21.30 6.56
CA PRO A 113 9.47 22.04 7.78
C PRO A 113 8.19 22.48 8.51
N ILE A 114 7.38 21.50 8.92
CA ILE A 114 6.20 21.67 9.78
C ILE A 114 6.45 20.96 11.11
N SER A 115 5.81 21.44 12.18
CA SER A 115 5.95 20.87 13.52
C SER A 115 5.07 19.62 13.69
N TYR A 116 5.49 18.48 13.15
CA TYR A 116 4.87 17.17 13.37
C TYR A 116 5.93 16.12 13.68
N ASP A 117 5.51 15.05 14.36
CA ASP A 117 6.36 13.88 14.61
C ASP A 117 6.06 12.79 13.56
N PRO A 118 6.97 12.53 12.62
CA PRO A 118 6.75 11.53 11.59
C PRO A 118 6.72 10.10 12.15
N VAL A 119 7.32 9.83 13.32
CA VAL A 119 7.22 8.51 13.97
C VAL A 119 5.80 8.28 14.48
N SER A 120 5.22 9.27 15.15
CA SER A 120 3.82 9.25 15.59
C SER A 120 2.85 9.10 14.41
N GLU A 121 3.14 9.72 13.27
CA GLU A 121 2.35 9.52 12.05
C GLU A 121 2.37 8.05 11.61
N HIS A 122 3.56 7.42 11.49
CA HIS A 122 3.65 6.01 11.10
C HIS A 122 2.91 5.10 12.10
N LEU A 123 3.08 5.34 13.40
CA LEU A 123 2.37 4.60 14.45
C LEU A 123 0.85 4.69 14.29
N SER A 124 0.33 5.85 13.86
CA SER A 124 -1.09 6.06 13.64
C SER A 124 -1.68 5.20 12.51
N PHE A 125 -0.85 4.61 11.63
CA PHE A 125 -1.29 3.64 10.62
C PHE A 125 -1.00 2.18 11.02
N ILE A 126 0.05 1.95 11.82
CA ILE A 126 0.47 0.61 12.26
C ILE A 126 -0.39 0.13 13.44
N GLU A 127 -0.66 0.99 14.42
CA GLU A 127 -1.35 0.63 15.65
C GLU A 127 -2.16 1.82 16.19
N ASN A 128 -3.44 1.92 15.80
CA ASN A 128 -4.34 2.98 16.26
C ASN A 128 -5.63 2.48 16.94
N GLY A 129 -5.78 1.16 17.11
CA GLY A 129 -6.95 0.53 17.73
C GLY A 129 -8.17 0.34 16.82
N ASN A 130 -8.24 1.03 15.68
CA ASN A 130 -9.34 0.93 14.71
C ASN A 130 -8.97 0.07 13.49
N PHE A 131 -7.74 0.21 13.00
CA PHE A 131 -7.16 -0.59 11.92
C PHE A 131 -5.64 -0.69 12.10
N SER A 132 -5.02 -1.57 11.32
CA SER A 132 -3.57 -1.71 11.23
C SER A 132 -3.20 -2.02 9.79
N VAL A 133 -2.30 -1.25 9.18
CA VAL A 133 -1.74 -1.62 7.87
C VAL A 133 -0.68 -2.70 8.05
N ASP A 134 -0.51 -3.56 7.04
CA ASP A 134 0.46 -4.66 7.10
C ASP A 134 1.90 -4.16 7.02
N SER A 135 2.14 -3.04 6.32
CA SER A 135 3.41 -2.31 6.36
C SER A 135 3.26 -0.92 5.75
N VAL A 136 4.31 -0.12 5.94
CA VAL A 136 4.48 1.22 5.37
C VAL A 136 5.59 1.21 4.32
N LEU A 137 5.46 2.02 3.28
CA LEU A 137 6.48 2.30 2.28
C LEU A 137 6.85 3.78 2.41
N SER A 138 8.10 4.05 2.78
CA SER A 138 8.62 5.40 2.96
C SER A 138 10.02 5.51 2.38
N ASP A 139 10.33 6.67 1.82
CA ASP A 139 11.68 7.06 1.42
C ASP A 139 12.57 7.40 2.64
N PHE A 140 12.00 7.41 3.84
CA PHE A 140 12.67 7.70 5.11
C PHE A 140 12.70 6.45 6.03
N PRO A 141 13.46 5.40 5.68
CA PRO A 141 13.39 4.09 6.34
C PRO A 141 13.76 4.12 7.82
N LEU A 142 14.58 5.08 8.27
CA LEU A 142 14.93 5.24 9.68
C LEU A 142 13.70 5.58 10.54
N THR A 143 12.78 6.37 10.02
CA THR A 143 11.55 6.75 10.72
C THR A 143 10.59 5.58 10.80
N SER A 144 10.39 4.86 9.70
CA SER A 144 9.55 3.65 9.71
C SER A 144 10.12 2.59 10.67
N SER A 145 11.45 2.42 10.68
CA SER A 145 12.13 1.51 11.61
C SER A 145 11.95 1.94 13.08
N ALA A 146 12.03 3.23 13.37
CA ALA A 146 11.81 3.75 14.71
C ALA A 146 10.37 3.50 15.18
N ALA A 147 9.37 3.75 14.32
CA ALA A 147 7.97 3.48 14.61
C ALA A 147 7.72 2.01 14.96
N ILE A 148 8.21 1.08 14.14
CA ILE A 148 8.09 -0.37 14.39
C ILE A 148 8.75 -0.77 15.73
N GLY A 149 9.86 -0.13 16.10
CA GLY A 149 10.52 -0.36 17.38
C GLY A 149 9.69 0.03 18.61
N TYR A 150 8.68 0.91 18.44
CA TYR A 150 7.75 1.27 19.50
C TYR A 150 6.53 0.35 19.60
N THR A 151 6.21 -0.39 18.53
CA THR A 151 5.11 -1.36 18.50
C THR A 151 5.45 -2.55 19.40
N ARG A 152 4.53 -2.94 20.29
CA ARG A 152 4.71 -4.12 21.14
C ARG A 152 4.35 -5.38 20.33
N VAL A 153 5.36 -6.15 19.91
CA VAL A 153 5.20 -7.49 19.34
C VAL A 153 4.71 -8.52 20.37
#